data_AF-A0A453NVL0-F1
#
_entry.id   AF-A0A453NVL0-F1
#
_cell.length_a   1.000
_cell.length_b   1.000
_cell.length_c   1.000
_cell.angle_alpha   90.00
_cell.angle_beta   90.00
_cell.angle_gamma   90.00
#
_symmetry.space_group_name_H-M   'P 1'
#
loop_
_entity.id
_entity.type
_entity.pdbx_description
1 polymer ?
#
loop_
_entity_poly.entity_id
_entity_poly.type
_entity_poly.pdbx_seq_one_letter_code
_entity_poly.pdbx_strand_id
1 'polypeptide(L)' 'LQPEAILDRKLIPRPQGDISIPVVRWLVKWLNLPVEEASWEDSAFIQKIFPDFQP' A
#
# COMPACT_ATOMS: atom_id res chain seq x y z
N LEU A 1 -3.91 -8.41 9.46
CA LEU A 1 -4.85 -8.39 8.32
C LEU A 1 -4.13 -8.96 7.11
N GLN A 2 -4.82 -9.65 6.20
CA GLN A 2 -4.25 -10.12 4.93
C GLN A 2 -4.75 -9.22 3.80
N PRO A 3 -3.91 -8.77 2.86
CA PRO A 3 -4.37 -8.05 1.69
C PRO A 3 -5.18 -8.99 0.78
N GLU A 4 -6.29 -8.49 0.24
CA GLU A 4 -7.14 -9.24 -0.70
C GLU A 4 -6.99 -8.70 -2.12
N ALA A 5 -7.00 -7.36 -2.28
CA ALA A 5 -6.89 -6.74 -3.60
C ALA A 5 -6.27 -5.33 -3.49
N ILE A 6 -5.68 -4.86 -4.58
CA ILE A 6 -5.27 -3.47 -4.75
C ILE A 6 -6.39 -2.77 -5.52
N LEU A 7 -7.01 -1.77 -4.89
CA LEU A 7 -8.10 -0.99 -5.49
C LEU A 7 -7.57 0.20 -6.30
N ASP A 8 -6.45 0.79 -5.87
CA ASP A 8 -5.85 1.95 -6.52
C ASP A 8 -4.36 2.08 -6.20
N ARG A 9 -3.63 2.87 -6.99
CA ARG A 9 -2.19 3.11 -6.87
C ARG A 9 -1.89 4.59 -7.07
N LYS A 10 -1.02 5.14 -6.23
CA LYS A 10 -0.53 6.51 -6.43
C LYS A 10 0.92 6.65 -6.03
N LEU A 11 1.60 7.59 -6.68
CA LEU A 11 2.94 8.02 -6.29
C LEU A 11 2.80 9.25 -5.40
N ILE A 12 3.45 9.24 -4.23
CA ILE A 12 3.50 10.41 -3.35
C ILE A 12 4.95 10.79 -3.04
N PRO A 13 5.27 12.08 -2.94
CA PRO A 13 6.54 12.54 -2.39
C PRO A 13 6.56 12.32 -0.88
N ARG A 14 7.57 11.61 -0.36
CA ARG A 14 7.83 11.45 1.08
C ARG A 14 9.10 12.23 1.46
N PRO A 15 9.00 13.28 2.28
CA PRO A 15 10.17 14.02 2.76
C PRO A 15 11.12 13.14 3.56
N GLN A 16 12.42 13.28 3.30
CA GLN A 16 13.51 12.66 4.04
C GLN A 16 14.68 13.66 4.14
N GLY A 17 14.70 14.44 5.22
CA GLY A 17 15.60 15.60 5.34
C GLY A 17 15.22 16.67 4.32
N ASP A 18 16.22 17.18 3.60
CA ASP A 18 16.05 18.25 2.60
C ASP A 18 15.63 17.72 1.21
N ILE A 19 15.50 16.40 1.05
CA ILE A 19 15.07 15.77 -0.19
C ILE A 19 13.69 15.12 -0.01
N SER A 20 12.98 14.91 -1.12
CA SER A 20 11.74 14.15 -1.14
C SER A 20 11.90 12.94 -2.04
N ILE A 21 11.65 11.76 -1.50
CA ILE A 21 11.73 10.50 -2.25
C ILE A 21 10.34 10.10 -2.76
N PRO A 22 10.20 9.70 -4.03
CA PRO A 22 8.93 9.21 -4.54
C PRO A 22 8.63 7.83 -3.93
N VAL A 23 7.45 7.67 -3.35
CA VAL A 23 6.97 6.43 -2.73
C VAL A 23 5.66 6.02 -3.38
N VAL A 24 5.57 4.75 -3.78
CA VAL A 24 4.33 4.16 -4.28
C VAL A 24 3.47 3.74 -3.10
N ARG A 25 2.21 4.16 -3.10
CA ARG A 25 1.20 3.66 -2.17
C ARG A 25 0.11 2.92 -2.92
N TRP A 26 -0.43 1.89 -2.28
CA TRP A 26 -1.57 1.13 -2.76
C TRP A 26 -2.75 1.32 -1.83
N LEU A 27 -3.94 1.48 -2.39
CA LEU A 27 -5.17 1.36 -1.64
C LEU A 27 -5.50 -0.13 -1.53
N VAL A 28 -5.26 -0.71 -0.37
CA VAL A 28 -5.37 -2.15 -0.12
C VAL A 28 -6.76 -2.45 0.44
N LYS A 29 -7.51 -3.32 -0.23
CA LYS A 29 -8.70 -3.97 0.32
C LYS A 29 -8.24 -5.14 1.19
N TRP A 30 -8.73 -5.19 2.42
CA TRP A 30 -8.34 -6.22 3.37
C TRP A 30 -9.30 -7.42 3.35
N LEU A 31 -8.75 -8.61 3.53
CA LEU A 31 -9.52 -9.85 3.60
C LEU A 31 -10.50 -9.78 4.78
N ASN A 32 -11.75 -10.19 4.52
CA ASN A 32 -12.86 -10.18 5.48
C ASN A 32 -13.27 -8.80 6.02
N LEU A 33 -12.75 -7.70 5.47
CA LEU A 33 -13.22 -6.35 5.74
C LEU A 33 -13.97 -5.78 4.54
N PRO A 34 -14.94 -4.88 4.77
CA PRO A 34 -15.63 -4.19 3.69
C PRO A 34 -14.69 -3.22 2.96
N VAL A 35 -15.05 -2.81 1.74
CA VAL A 35 -14.21 -1.94 0.89
C VAL A 35 -13.98 -0.57 1.51
N GLU A 36 -14.92 -0.10 2.32
CA GLU A 36 -14.87 1.17 3.04
C GLU A 36 -13.75 1.20 4.10
N GLU A 37 -13.26 0.03 4.51
CA GLU A 37 -12.10 -0.12 5.40
C GLU A 37 -10.77 -0.29 4.64
N ALA A 38 -10.77 -0.15 3.32
CA ALA A 38 -9.53 -0.14 2.55
C ALA A 38 -8.62 1.03 2.98
N SER A 39 -7.31 0.79 3.06
CA SER A 39 -6.33 1.77 3.53
C SER A 39 -5.16 1.96 2.56
N TRP A 40 -4.58 3.16 2.57
CA TRP A 40 -3.42 3.49 1.74
C TRP A 40 -2.12 3.07 2.43
N GLU A 41 -1.48 2.04 1.90
CA GLU A 41 -0.26 1.45 2.45
C GLU A 41 0.94 1.66 1.53
N ASP A 42 2.15 1.66 2.12
CA ASP A 42 3.40 1.66 1.36
C ASP A 42 3.56 0.31 0.62
N SER A 43 3.73 0.35 -0.70
CA SER A 43 3.78 -0.87 -1.50
C SER A 43 4.98 -1.75 -1.14
N ALA A 44 6.14 -1.15 -0.83
CA ALA A 44 7.33 -1.90 -0.47
C ALA A 44 7.15 -2.60 0.89
N PHE A 45 6.44 -1.96 1.82
CA PHE A 45 6.05 -2.61 3.08
C PHE A 45 5.11 -3.79 2.83
N ILE A 46 4.05 -3.60 2.04
CA ILE A 46 3.08 -4.66 1.74
C ILE A 46 3.76 -5.85 1.08
N GLN A 47 4.59 -5.63 0.06
CA GLN A 47 5.33 -6.70 -0.62
C GLN A 47 6.30 -7.44 0.31
N LYS A 48 6.90 -6.74 1.28
CA LYS A 48 7.81 -7.35 2.25
C LYS A 48 7.07 -8.22 3.27
N ILE A 49 5.92 -7.75 3.76
CA ILE A 49 5.16 -8.44 4.82
C ILE A 49 4.27 -9.54 4.25
N PHE A 50 3.78 -9.37 3.02
CA PHE A 50 2.90 -10.31 2.33
C PHE A 50 3.57 -10.75 1.02
N PRO A 51 4.65 -11.56 1.08
CA PRO A 51 5.42 -11.94 -0.10
C PRO A 51 4.61 -12.77 -1.12
N ASP A 52 3.58 -13.48 -0.65
CA ASP A 52 2.69 -14.27 -1.52
C ASP A 52 1.60 -13.42 -2.18
N PHE A 53 1.41 -12.17 -1.73
CA PHE A 53 0.46 -11.23 -2.32
C PHE A 53 1.08 -10.60 -3.56
N GLN A 54 0.79 -11.18 -4.73
CA GLN A 54 1.26 -10.70 -6.03
C GLN A 54 0.24 -9.70 -6.63
N PRO A 55 0.64 -8.43 -6.88
CA PRO A 55 -0.20 -7.35 -7.39
C PRO A 55 -0.75 -7.49 -8.82
#